data_AF-A0A920RJC1-F1
#
_entry.id   AF-A0A920RJC1-F1
#
_cell.length_a   1.000
_cell.length_b   1.000
_cell.length_c   1.000
_cell.angle_alpha   90.00
_cell.angle_beta   90.00
_cell.angle_gamma   90.00
#
_symmetry.space_group_name_H-M   'P 1'
#
loop_
_entity.id
_entity.type
_entity.pdbx_description
1 polymer ?
#
loop_
_entity_poly.entity_id
_entity_poly.type
_entity_poly.pdbx_seq_one_letter_code
_entity_poly.pdbx_strand_id
1 'polypeptide(L)'
;MSIESLITIVLIAIVAIAIFYIISIWVYKRAPANMGFIRTGFGGTRVCLGQGAIVLPVFHEVSWVSLETIKLIVGRARDQAILTHDNIRIDVVAELYTHVGHTADSLLIASRSLGQKTFDPDTVRVCLKQKSSAHCGATRRQKI
;
A
#
# COMPACT_ATOMS: atom_id res chain seq x y z
N MET A 1 -12.48 -42.59 -37.04
CA MET A 1 -12.93 -41.94 -35.79
C MET A 1 -14.44 -41.79 -35.89
N SER A 2 -15.19 -42.42 -34.99
CA SER A 2 -16.66 -42.41 -34.99
C SER A 2 -17.20 -41.00 -34.74
N ILE A 3 -18.35 -40.63 -35.30
CA ILE A 3 -18.97 -39.30 -35.13
C ILE A 3 -19.13 -38.94 -33.64
N GLU A 4 -19.48 -39.93 -32.80
CA GLU A 4 -19.53 -39.82 -31.33
C GLU A 4 -18.25 -39.26 -30.71
N SER A 5 -17.08 -39.75 -31.14
CA SER A 5 -15.78 -39.29 -30.62
C SER A 5 -15.49 -37.83 -30.99
N LEU A 6 -15.97 -37.37 -32.14
CA LEU A 6 -15.79 -35.99 -32.60
C LEU A 6 -16.65 -35.04 -31.77
N ILE A 7 -17.90 -35.41 -31.48
CA ILE A 7 -18.82 -34.65 -30.62
C ILE A 7 -18.23 -34.52 -29.21
N THR A 8 -17.70 -35.61 -28.63
CA THR A 8 -17.11 -35.55 -27.28
C THR A 8 -15.87 -34.66 -27.20
N ILE A 9 -15.00 -34.68 -28.22
CA ILE A 9 -13.80 -33.84 -28.25
C ILE A 9 -14.18 -32.36 -28.36
N VAL A 10 -15.16 -32.03 -29.21
CA VAL A 10 -15.65 -30.66 -29.36
C VAL A 10 -16.28 -30.15 -28.06
N LEU A 11 -17.08 -30.97 -27.39
CA LEU A 11 -17.68 -30.60 -26.10
C LEU A 11 -16.62 -30.33 -25.02
N ILE A 12 -15.60 -31.20 -24.92
CA ILE A 12 -14.49 -31.03 -23.97
C ILE A 12 -13.69 -29.75 -24.29
N ALA A 13 -13.44 -29.48 -25.56
CA ALA A 13 -12.74 -28.26 -25.98
C ALA A 13 -13.51 -26.99 -25.57
N ILE A 14 -14.83 -26.96 -25.77
CA ILE A 14 -15.68 -25.82 -25.38
C ILE A 14 -15.66 -25.63 -23.85
N VAL A 15 -15.76 -26.71 -23.08
CA VAL A 15 -15.71 -26.65 -21.61
C VAL A 15 -14.34 -26.16 -21.13
N ALA A 16 -13.25 -26.63 -21.73
CA ALA A 16 -11.90 -26.19 -21.39
C ALA A 16 -11.71 -24.69 -21.67
N ILE A 17 -12.21 -24.19 -22.80
CA ILE A 17 -12.17 -22.75 -23.14
C ILE A 17 -12.98 -21.93 -22.14
N ALA A 18 -14.17 -22.40 -21.75
CA ALA A 18 -15.00 -21.72 -20.76
C ALA A 18 -14.30 -21.61 -19.39
N ILE A 19 -13.67 -22.69 -18.93
CA ILE A 19 -12.88 -22.71 -17.69
C ILE A 19 -11.70 -21.74 -17.79
N PHE A 20 -10.96 -21.75 -18.90
CA PHE A 20 -9.83 -20.86 -19.11
C PHE A 20 -10.26 -19.38 -19.09
N TYR A 21 -11.41 -19.07 -19.70
CA TYR A 21 -11.98 -17.72 -19.71
C TYR A 21 -12.32 -17.22 -18.30
N ILE A 22 -12.95 -18.08 -17.48
CA ILE A 22 -13.29 -17.76 -16.07
C ILE A 22 -12.03 -17.49 -15.25
N ILE A 23 -10.98 -18.32 -15.41
CA ILE A 23 -9.70 -18.15 -14.71
C ILE A 23 -9.04 -16.83 -15.12
N SER A 24 -9.06 -16.49 -16.42
CA SER A 24 -8.42 -15.28 -16.94
C SER A 24 -9.02 -14.01 -16.32
N ILE A 25 -10.34 -13.95 -16.17
CA ILE A 25 -11.04 -12.84 -15.50
C ILE A 25 -10.61 -12.72 -14.04
N TRP A 26 -10.43 -13.85 -13.35
CA TRP A 26 -10.08 -13.87 -11.93
C TRP A 26 -8.63 -13.42 -11.66
N VAL A 27 -7.74 -13.65 -12.63
CA VAL A 27 -6.30 -13.41 -12.49
C VAL A 27 -5.88 -11.99 -12.89
N TYR A 28 -6.70 -11.30 -13.70
CA TYR A 28 -6.38 -9.95 -14.17
C TYR A 28 -6.86 -8.87 -13.18
N LYS A 29 -5.95 -8.35 -12.35
CA LYS A 29 -6.20 -7.17 -11.54
C LYS A 29 -5.52 -5.95 -12.16
N ARG A 30 -6.33 -4.91 -12.41
CA ARG A 30 -5.86 -3.59 -12.85
C ARG A 30 -5.74 -2.67 -11.66
N ALA A 31 -4.56 -2.09 -11.44
CA ALA A 31 -4.38 -1.04 -10.47
C ALA A 31 -4.71 0.33 -11.09
N PRO A 32 -5.56 1.15 -10.46
CA PRO A 32 -5.76 2.53 -10.88
C PRO A 32 -4.54 3.39 -10.53
N ALA A 33 -4.37 4.52 -11.23
CA ALA A 33 -3.16 5.33 -11.19
C ALA A 33 -2.81 5.89 -9.79
N ASN A 34 -3.80 6.01 -8.94
CA ASN A 34 -3.78 6.58 -7.60
C ASN A 34 -3.34 5.57 -6.52
N MET A 35 -3.14 4.29 -6.87
CA MET A 35 -2.70 3.25 -5.94
C MET A 35 -1.66 2.33 -6.60
N GLY A 36 -0.63 1.98 -5.83
CA GLY A 36 0.35 0.99 -6.20
C GLY A 36 0.02 -0.34 -5.53
N PHE A 37 0.35 -1.45 -6.19
CA PHE A 37 0.29 -2.76 -5.55
C PHE A 37 1.63 -3.47 -5.62
N ILE A 38 1.86 -4.26 -4.58
CA ILE A 38 3.02 -5.12 -4.46
C ILE A 38 2.51 -6.55 -4.41
N ARG A 39 3.03 -7.36 -5.32
CA ARG A 39 2.80 -8.79 -5.36
C ARG A 39 3.97 -9.47 -4.68
N THR A 40 3.74 -10.07 -3.52
CA THR A 40 4.73 -10.87 -2.78
C THR A 40 4.36 -12.35 -2.87
N GLY A 41 5.30 -13.23 -3.28
CA GLY A 41 5.02 -14.67 -3.36
C GLY A 41 6.10 -15.49 -4.05
N PHE A 42 5.73 -16.67 -4.55
CA PHE A 42 6.65 -17.61 -5.20
C PHE A 42 7.17 -17.03 -6.53
N GLY A 43 8.43 -16.61 -6.54
CA GLY A 43 9.04 -15.85 -7.65
C GLY A 43 9.48 -14.44 -7.30
N GLY A 44 9.33 -14.02 -6.03
CA GLY A 44 9.87 -12.77 -5.50
C GLY A 44 8.82 -11.68 -5.31
N THR A 45 9.32 -10.48 -5.00
CA THR A 45 8.49 -9.29 -4.81
C THR A 45 8.49 -8.46 -6.10
N ARG A 46 7.32 -8.22 -6.68
CA ARG A 46 7.15 -7.36 -7.86
C ARG A 46 6.29 -6.16 -7.49
N VAL A 47 6.78 -4.98 -7.83
CA VAL A 47 6.08 -3.71 -7.65
C VAL A 47 5.46 -3.30 -8.98
N CYS A 48 4.17 -3.00 -8.98
CA CYS A 48 3.44 -2.57 -10.16
C CYS A 48 2.74 -1.23 -9.88
N LEU A 49 3.11 -0.21 -10.66
CA LEU A 49 2.61 1.15 -10.56
C LEU A 49 1.73 1.45 -11.76
N GLY A 50 0.42 1.62 -11.57
CA GLY A 50 -0.52 1.99 -12.65
C GLY A 50 -0.60 1.02 -13.83
N GLN A 51 -0.01 -0.18 -13.70
CA GLN A 51 -0.03 -1.24 -14.71
C GLN A 51 -0.93 -2.38 -14.25
N GLY A 52 -1.58 -3.07 -15.19
CA GLY A 52 -2.22 -4.35 -14.89
C GLY A 52 -1.16 -5.42 -14.65
N ALA A 53 -1.34 -6.25 -13.63
CA ALA A 53 -0.54 -7.48 -13.53
C ALA A 53 -1.42 -8.69 -13.32
N ILE A 54 -0.92 -9.79 -13.87
CA ILE A 54 -1.41 -11.13 -13.63
C ILE A 54 -1.06 -11.45 -12.18
N VAL A 55 -2.08 -11.52 -11.32
CA VAL A 55 -1.93 -11.91 -9.92
C VAL A 55 -2.63 -13.25 -9.76
N LEU A 56 -1.86 -14.30 -9.48
CA LEU A 56 -2.38 -15.60 -9.10
C LEU A 56 -2.71 -15.57 -7.60
N PRO A 57 -3.99 -15.52 -7.20
CA PRO A 57 -4.39 -15.27 -5.81
C PRO A 57 -4.03 -16.40 -4.84
N VAL A 58 -3.77 -17.62 -5.35
CA VAL A 58 -3.42 -18.78 -4.51
C VAL A 58 -1.96 -18.74 -4.04
N PHE A 59 -1.06 -18.12 -4.80
CA PHE A 59 0.39 -18.15 -4.53
C PHE A 59 1.02 -16.78 -4.21
N HIS A 60 0.22 -15.71 -4.22
CA HIS A 60 0.72 -14.36 -4.03
C HIS A 60 -0.18 -13.55 -3.10
N GLU A 61 0.45 -12.86 -2.16
CA GLU A 61 -0.17 -11.83 -1.37
C GLU A 61 -0.09 -10.49 -2.12
N VAL A 62 -1.17 -9.70 -2.03
CA VAL A 62 -1.25 -8.37 -2.66
C VAL A 62 -1.37 -7.34 -1.56
N SER A 63 -0.36 -6.49 -1.43
CA SER A 63 -0.41 -5.31 -0.57
C SER A 63 -0.69 -4.07 -1.42
N TRP A 64 -1.74 -3.33 -1.05
CA TRP A 64 -2.10 -2.07 -1.70
C TRP A 64 -1.51 -0.90 -0.92
N VAL A 65 -0.98 0.09 -1.63
CA VAL A 65 -0.42 1.32 -1.07
C VAL A 65 -1.04 2.52 -1.82
N SER A 66 -1.66 3.44 -1.09
CA SER A 66 -2.18 4.69 -1.67
C SER A 66 -1.02 5.62 -1.99
N LEU A 67 -1.07 6.22 -3.18
CA LEU A 67 -0.12 7.25 -3.62
C LEU A 67 -0.70 8.66 -3.40
N GLU A 68 -1.89 8.74 -2.81
CA GLU A 68 -2.56 10.00 -2.52
C GLU A 68 -1.86 10.77 -1.39
N THR A 69 -1.90 12.09 -1.48
CA THR A 69 -1.32 12.98 -0.47
C THR A 69 -2.19 12.99 0.78
N ILE A 70 -1.58 12.63 1.91
CA ILE A 70 -2.24 12.64 3.21
C ILE A 70 -1.91 13.95 3.92
N LYS A 71 -2.95 14.62 4.43
CA LYS A 71 -2.85 15.79 5.29
C LYS A 71 -2.73 15.35 6.75
N LEU A 72 -1.65 15.74 7.41
CA LEU A 72 -1.42 15.50 8.83
C LEU A 72 -1.37 16.84 9.56
N ILE A 73 -2.36 17.08 10.42
CA ILE A 73 -2.39 18.26 11.29
C ILE A 73 -1.72 17.87 12.60
N VAL A 74 -0.56 18.46 12.89
CA VAL A 74 0.15 18.29 14.16
C VAL A 74 0.13 19.62 14.90
N GLY A 75 -0.79 19.73 15.86
CA GLY A 75 -0.82 20.82 16.83
C GLY A 75 -0.21 20.38 18.15
N ARG A 76 0.66 21.21 18.71
CA ARG A 76 1.15 21.09 20.09
C ARG A 76 0.64 22.30 20.85
N ALA A 77 -0.28 22.06 21.78
CA ALA A 77 -0.91 23.11 22.58
C ALA A 77 -0.78 22.81 24.08
N ARG A 78 -0.60 23.86 24.89
CA ARG A 78 -0.56 23.80 26.37
C ARG A 78 0.49 22.84 26.94
N ASP A 79 0.10 21.59 27.21
CA ASP A 79 0.91 20.61 27.95
C ASP A 79 1.96 19.90 27.07
N GLN A 80 1.87 20.09 25.75
CA GLN A 80 2.84 19.59 24.78
C GLN A 80 3.59 20.74 24.07
N ALA A 81 3.48 21.96 24.58
CA ALA A 81 4.11 23.15 24.01
C ALA A 81 5.63 22.97 23.92
N ILE A 82 6.19 23.36 22.79
CA ILE A 82 7.64 23.25 22.58
C ILE A 82 8.29 24.39 23.36
N LEU A 83 9.27 24.03 24.18
CA LEU A 83 10.07 24.98 24.92
C LEU A 83 11.21 25.45 24.01
N THR A 84 11.11 26.68 23.52
CA THR A 84 12.14 27.35 22.72
C THR A 84 13.46 27.42 23.51
N HIS A 85 14.58 27.65 22.82
CA HIS A 85 15.89 27.83 23.46
C HIS A 85 15.87 28.88 24.58
N ASP A 86 15.04 29.92 24.42
CA ASP A 86 14.92 31.03 25.37
C ASP A 86 13.86 30.78 26.46
N ASN A 87 13.48 29.52 26.68
CA ASN A 87 12.57 29.09 27.75
C ASN A 87 11.14 29.66 27.65
N ILE A 88 10.74 30.12 26.46
CA ILE A 88 9.37 30.58 26.15
C ILE A 88 8.54 29.39 25.65
N ARG A 89 7.31 29.26 26.13
CA ARG A 89 6.32 28.28 25.63
C ARG A 89 5.54 28.89 24.47
N ILE A 90 5.67 28.28 23.30
CA ILE A 90 4.96 28.69 22.09
C ILE A 90 4.07 27.54 21.64
N ASP A 91 2.81 27.85 21.37
CA ASP A 91 1.87 26.92 20.75
C ASP A 91 2.08 26.96 19.24
N VAL A 92 2.37 25.80 18.65
CA VAL A 92 2.63 25.69 17.21
C VAL A 92 1.66 24.67 16.61
N VAL A 93 1.00 25.10 15.54
CA VAL A 93 0.18 24.24 14.69
C VAL A 93 0.88 24.15 13.34
N ALA A 94 1.27 22.93 12.97
CA ALA A 94 1.90 22.66 11.69
C ALA A 94 1.02 21.71 10.86
N GLU A 95 0.86 22.04 9.59
CA GLU A 95 0.22 21.17 8.59
C GLU A 95 1.32 20.49 7.77
N LEU A 96 1.41 19.16 7.86
CA LEU A 96 2.32 18.36 7.05
C LEU A 96 1.54 17.67 5.93
N TYR A 97 2.02 17.86 4.71
CA TYR A 97 1.56 17.16 3.52
C TYR A 97 2.58 16.08 3.18
N THR A 98 2.19 14.81 3.24
CA THR A 98 3.08 13.69 2.94
C THR A 98 2.45 12.75 1.93
N HIS A 99 3.26 12.23 1.02
CA HIS A 99 2.85 11.22 0.03
C HIS A 99 4.00 10.22 -0.18
N VAL A 100 3.67 9.05 -0.72
CA VAL A 100 4.68 8.05 -1.13
C VAL A 100 5.16 8.38 -2.54
N GLY A 101 6.45 8.24 -2.82
CA GLY A 101 7.01 8.42 -4.16
C GLY A 101 6.56 7.34 -5.15
N HIS A 102 6.43 7.71 -6.43
CA HIS A 102 6.02 6.81 -7.52
C HIS A 102 7.18 5.93 -8.05
N THR A 103 8.03 5.42 -7.17
CA THR A 103 9.16 4.53 -7.53
C THR A 103 8.97 3.17 -6.88
N ALA A 104 9.57 2.13 -7.48
CA ALA A 104 9.48 0.77 -6.96
C ALA A 104 10.05 0.67 -5.52
N ASP A 105 11.19 1.31 -5.28
CA ASP A 105 11.85 1.29 -3.97
C ASP A 105 11.03 2.02 -2.89
N SER A 106 10.48 3.20 -3.22
CA SER A 106 9.64 3.95 -2.28
C SER A 106 8.38 3.18 -1.90
N LEU A 107 7.75 2.50 -2.86
CA LEU A 107 6.56 1.68 -2.57
C LEU A 107 6.92 0.49 -1.68
N LEU A 108 8.05 -0.15 -1.93
CA LEU A 108 8.52 -1.30 -1.17
C LEU A 108 8.81 -0.90 0.29
N ILE A 109 9.51 0.22 0.51
CA ILE A 109 9.76 0.76 1.85
C ILE A 109 8.45 1.16 2.55
N ALA A 110 7.54 1.81 1.81
CA ALA A 110 6.24 2.23 2.32
C ALA A 110 5.39 1.04 2.76
N SER A 111 5.33 -0.04 1.95
CA SER A 111 4.56 -1.24 2.29
C SER A 111 5.03 -1.93 3.57
N ARG A 112 6.34 -1.96 3.81
CA ARG A 112 6.92 -2.50 5.04
C ARG A 112 6.61 -1.64 6.26
N SER A 113 6.46 -0.33 6.07
CA SER A 113 6.24 0.63 7.16
C SER A 113 4.77 0.84 7.50
N LEU A 114 3.90 0.85 6.48
CA LEU A 114 2.46 1.09 6.59
C LEU A 114 1.67 -0.23 6.75
N GLY A 115 2.17 -1.35 6.22
CA GLY A 115 1.50 -2.65 6.30
C GLY A 115 0.08 -2.65 5.69
N GLN A 116 -0.80 -3.50 6.22
CA GLN A 116 -2.23 -3.59 5.82
C GLN A 116 -3.07 -2.35 6.23
N LYS A 117 -2.47 -1.34 6.86
CA LYS A 117 -3.18 -0.16 7.40
C LYS A 117 -3.51 0.91 6.35
N THR A 118 -3.19 0.65 5.09
CA THR A 118 -3.30 1.63 3.98
C THR A 118 -4.72 2.12 3.70
N PHE A 119 -5.75 1.31 3.93
CA PHE A 119 -7.10 1.63 3.45
C PHE A 119 -7.84 2.68 4.27
N ASP A 120 -7.40 2.93 5.50
CA ASP A 120 -8.05 3.88 6.39
C ASP A 120 -7.16 5.10 6.63
N PRO A 121 -7.56 6.30 6.14
CA PRO A 121 -6.74 7.51 6.26
C PRO A 121 -6.49 7.88 7.73
N ASP A 122 -7.40 7.54 8.64
CA ASP A 122 -7.24 7.81 10.08
C ASP A 122 -6.21 6.88 10.73
N THR A 123 -6.19 5.61 10.35
CA THR A 123 -5.19 4.65 10.82
C THR A 123 -3.77 5.01 10.35
N VAL A 124 -3.62 5.50 9.11
CA VAL A 124 -2.33 5.98 8.59
C VAL A 124 -1.86 7.23 9.35
N ARG A 125 -2.77 8.17 9.64
CA ARG A 125 -2.48 9.36 10.46
C ARG A 125 -1.99 8.97 11.86
N VAL A 126 -2.62 7.98 12.51
CA VAL A 126 -2.21 7.50 13.85
C VAL A 126 -0.79 6.92 13.80
N CYS A 127 -0.47 6.08 12.81
CA CYS A 127 0.85 5.49 12.66
C CYS A 127 1.94 6.57 12.45
N LEU A 128 1.68 7.54 11.56
CA LEU A 128 2.58 8.67 11.31
C LEU A 128 2.76 9.56 12.54
N LYS A 129 1.67 9.87 13.25
CA LYS A 129 1.69 10.70 14.46
C LYS A 129 2.48 10.05 15.60
N GLN A 130 2.42 8.73 15.74
CA GLN A 130 3.26 8.00 16.70
C GLN A 130 4.74 8.09 16.35
N LYS A 131 5.11 7.89 15.08
CA LYS A 131 6.51 7.96 14.63
C LYS A 131 7.09 9.37 14.80
N SER A 132 6.31 10.41 14.43
CA SER A 132 6.75 11.80 14.57
C SER A 132 6.85 12.24 16.03
N SER A 133 5.91 11.81 16.88
CA SER A 133 5.96 12.12 18.32
C SER A 133 7.13 11.41 19.03
N ALA A 134 7.45 10.17 18.66
CA ALA A 134 8.57 9.43 19.23
C ALA A 134 9.92 10.06 18.85
N HIS A 135 10.09 10.46 17.59
CA HIS A 135 11.34 11.07 17.13
C HIS A 135 11.53 12.50 17.67
N CYS A 136 10.45 13.31 17.71
CA CYS A 136 10.49 14.66 18.27
C CYS A 136 10.81 14.66 19.79
N GLY A 137 10.39 13.63 20.53
CA GLY A 137 10.73 13.48 21.96
C GLY A 137 12.15 12.94 22.24
N ALA A 138 12.72 12.16 21.31
CA ALA A 138 14.03 11.52 21.50
C ALA A 138 15.21 12.46 21.26
N THR A 139 15.07 13.46 20.38
CA THR A 139 16.18 14.36 19.99
C THR A 139 16.65 15.28 21.12
N ARG A 140 15.95 15.35 22.26
CA ARG A 140 16.32 16.20 23.41
C ARG A 140 16.79 15.45 24.65
N ARG A 141 17.12 14.15 24.58
CA ARG A 141 17.73 13.42 25.72
C ARG A 141 19.26 13.23 25.65
N GLN A 142 19.94 13.72 24.61
CA GLN A 142 21.38 13.52 24.42
C GLN A 142 22.26 14.77 24.63
N LYS A 143 21.72 15.84 25.21
CA LYS A 143 22.51 17.02 25.61
C LYS A 143 22.19 17.42 27.04
N ILE A 144 22.58 16.57 27.99
CA ILE A 144 22.91 16.96 29.36
C ILE A 144 24.19 16.21 29.71
#